data_AF-A0A8J6TWH6-F1
#
_entry.id   AF-A0A8J6TWH6-F1
#
_cell.length_a   1.000
_cell.length_b   1.000
_cell.length_c   1.000
_cell.angle_alpha   90.00
_cell.angle_beta   90.00
_cell.angle_gamma   90.00
#
_symmetry.space_group_name_H-M   'P 1'
#
loop_
_entity.id
_entity.type
_entity.pdbx_description
1 polymer ?
#
loop_
_entity_poly.entity_id
_entity_poly.type
_entity_poly.pdbx_seq_one_letter_code
_entity_poly.pdbx_strand_id
1 'polypeptide(L)'
;MKLSTTPLSLTEISDCIKNWEKIRTTYEGVKMFLNAAPSYVFQKSNPEQVENFHVYPGVHPETNACYIFLISEDKDKKQDSKKELYDAIIQCPLGQLSNTPPDTIPEKEALHRIESWAKNRLDWAKIQMKSATGMFMAYNMPASYVQTDVKYETFFALKDKEDAPDNRVADLVTVEYEAVHKVFYDVVRPVPPFDFAPMSSFYLLTGDFLGSEN
;
A
#
# COMPACT_ATOMS: atom_id res chain seq x y z
N MET A 1 8.93 -22.19 3.34
CA MET A 1 8.19 -22.51 2.10
C MET A 1 8.32 -21.32 1.16
N LYS A 2 8.89 -21.49 -0.03
CA LYS A 2 8.83 -20.44 -1.06
C LYS A 2 7.41 -20.45 -1.61
N LEU A 3 6.62 -19.42 -1.30
CA LEU A 3 5.40 -19.15 -2.06
C LEU A 3 5.86 -18.82 -3.48
N SER A 4 5.65 -19.76 -4.40
CA SER A 4 5.71 -19.48 -5.84
C SER A 4 4.47 -18.64 -6.16
N THR A 5 4.57 -17.32 -5.99
CA THR A 5 3.51 -16.41 -6.45
C THR A 5 3.72 -16.17 -7.92
N THR A 6 3.00 -16.94 -8.75
CA THR A 6 2.80 -16.57 -10.15
C THR A 6 2.28 -15.13 -10.17
N PRO A 7 2.90 -14.23 -10.96
CA PRO A 7 2.39 -12.86 -11.10
C PRO A 7 0.92 -12.89 -11.54
N LEU A 8 0.08 -12.11 -10.89
CA LEU A 8 -1.32 -11.95 -11.30
C LEU A 8 -1.37 -11.26 -12.66
N SER A 9 -2.42 -11.51 -13.44
CA SER A 9 -2.77 -10.75 -14.64
C SER A 9 -3.37 -9.38 -14.28
N LEU A 10 -3.44 -8.46 -15.24
CA LEU A 10 -4.04 -7.14 -15.02
C LEU A 10 -5.51 -7.21 -14.58
N THR A 11 -6.26 -8.19 -15.10
CA THR A 11 -7.66 -8.44 -14.69
C THR A 11 -7.71 -8.87 -13.23
N GLU A 12 -6.88 -9.82 -12.82
CA GLU A 12 -6.82 -10.29 -11.43
C GLU A 12 -6.39 -9.16 -10.47
N ILE A 13 -5.45 -8.30 -10.87
CA ILE A 13 -5.05 -7.11 -10.08
C ILE A 13 -6.26 -6.18 -9.89
N SER A 14 -6.97 -5.85 -10.97
CA SER A 14 -8.18 -5.03 -10.93
C SER A 14 -9.23 -5.65 -9.99
N ASP A 15 -9.46 -6.96 -10.10
CA ASP A 15 -10.43 -7.66 -9.27
C ASP A 15 -10.02 -7.68 -7.79
N CYS A 16 -8.72 -7.79 -7.50
CA CYS A 16 -8.20 -7.67 -6.13
C CYS A 16 -8.48 -6.28 -5.53
N ILE A 17 -8.24 -5.21 -6.29
CA ILE A 17 -8.45 -3.82 -5.85
C ILE A 17 -9.94 -3.55 -5.64
N LYS A 18 -10.79 -3.95 -6.60
CA LYS A 18 -12.27 -3.83 -6.49
C LYS A 18 -12.81 -4.61 -5.29
N ASN A 19 -12.27 -5.81 -5.05
CA ASN A 19 -12.68 -6.59 -3.88
C ASN A 19 -12.26 -5.90 -2.57
N TRP A 20 -11.05 -5.32 -2.49
CA TRP A 20 -10.67 -4.49 -1.34
C TRP A 20 -11.67 -3.35 -1.10
N GLU A 21 -12.02 -2.61 -2.16
CA GLU A 21 -12.98 -1.50 -2.08
C GLU A 21 -14.33 -1.93 -1.50
N LYS A 22 -14.79 -3.13 -1.86
CA LYS A 22 -16.01 -3.73 -1.32
C LYS A 22 -15.84 -4.12 0.15
N ILE A 23 -14.82 -4.91 0.48
CA ILE A 23 -14.70 -5.53 1.81
C ILE A 23 -14.22 -4.56 2.89
N ARG A 24 -13.56 -3.45 2.54
CA ARG A 24 -13.10 -2.42 3.49
C ARG A 24 -14.26 -1.73 4.24
N THR A 25 -15.49 -1.93 3.78
CA THR A 25 -16.73 -1.46 4.42
C THR A 25 -17.23 -2.40 5.51
N THR A 26 -16.62 -3.58 5.65
CA THR A 26 -16.99 -4.60 6.64
C THR A 26 -15.83 -4.89 7.58
N TYR A 27 -16.11 -5.06 8.87
CA TYR A 27 -15.06 -5.26 9.86
C TYR A 27 -14.27 -6.56 9.62
N GLU A 28 -14.94 -7.65 9.24
CA GLU A 28 -14.24 -8.91 8.96
C GLU A 28 -13.34 -8.82 7.72
N GLY A 29 -13.76 -8.11 6.66
CA GLY A 29 -12.92 -7.87 5.48
C GLY A 29 -11.65 -7.07 5.82
N VAL A 30 -11.81 -5.98 6.56
CA VAL A 30 -10.69 -5.17 7.04
C VAL A 30 -9.77 -6.00 7.95
N LYS A 31 -10.34 -6.67 8.95
CA LYS A 31 -9.59 -7.49 9.91
C LYS A 31 -8.78 -8.60 9.22
N MET A 32 -9.33 -9.23 8.19
CA MET A 32 -8.60 -10.23 7.39
C MET A 32 -7.38 -9.60 6.73
N PHE A 33 -7.54 -8.48 6.01
CA PHE A 33 -6.42 -7.80 5.36
C PHE A 33 -5.35 -7.35 6.35
N LEU A 34 -5.77 -6.70 7.46
CA LEU A 34 -4.87 -6.20 8.50
C LEU A 34 -4.10 -7.31 9.26
N ASN A 35 -4.47 -8.58 9.09
CA ASN A 35 -3.79 -9.73 9.69
C ASN A 35 -2.90 -10.50 8.70
N ALA A 36 -2.91 -10.18 7.40
CA ALA A 36 -2.17 -10.94 6.39
C ALA A 36 -0.64 -10.84 6.57
N ALA A 37 -0.09 -9.62 6.59
CA ALA A 37 1.29 -9.35 6.95
C ALA A 37 1.46 -7.89 7.43
N PRO A 38 2.40 -7.61 8.34
CA PRO A 38 2.66 -6.25 8.82
C PRO A 38 3.54 -5.43 7.87
N SER A 39 4.09 -6.03 6.81
CA SER A 39 4.97 -5.38 5.84
C SER A 39 4.92 -6.05 4.47
N TYR A 40 5.50 -5.40 3.47
CA TYR A 40 5.74 -5.92 2.13
C TYR A 40 7.10 -5.47 1.59
N VAL A 41 7.69 -6.23 0.68
CA VAL A 41 8.97 -5.91 0.02
C VAL A 41 8.74 -5.59 -1.44
N PHE A 42 9.36 -4.52 -1.94
CA PHE A 42 9.31 -4.14 -3.34
C PHE A 42 10.69 -3.75 -3.87
N GLN A 43 10.85 -3.78 -5.19
CA GLN A 43 12.04 -3.32 -5.89
C GLN A 43 11.61 -2.62 -7.16
N LYS A 44 12.20 -1.45 -7.43
CA LYS A 44 12.00 -0.71 -8.67
C LYS A 44 13.08 -1.12 -9.67
N SER A 45 12.69 -1.60 -10.84
CA SER A 45 13.63 -2.03 -11.90
C SER A 45 13.87 -0.97 -12.99
N ASN A 46 13.04 0.08 -13.06
CA ASN A 46 13.18 1.13 -14.07
C ASN A 46 14.00 2.31 -13.49
N PRO A 47 14.99 2.87 -14.21
CA PRO A 47 15.74 4.06 -13.79
C PRO A 47 14.96 5.38 -13.86
N GLU A 48 13.79 5.42 -14.50
CA GLU A 48 12.97 6.65 -14.60
C GLU A 48 12.72 7.27 -13.23
N GLN A 49 12.89 8.59 -13.11
CA GLN A 49 12.61 9.30 -11.87
C GLN A 49 11.10 9.22 -11.58
N VAL A 50 10.75 8.79 -10.37
CA VAL A 50 9.36 8.70 -9.92
C VAL A 50 9.20 9.67 -8.76
N GLU A 51 8.21 10.55 -8.84
CA GLU A 51 7.90 11.48 -7.76
C GLU A 51 7.13 10.79 -6.65
N ASN A 52 6.07 10.05 -7.02
CA ASN A 52 5.24 9.27 -6.11
C ASN A 52 4.90 7.89 -6.68
N PHE A 53 4.72 6.93 -5.79
CA PHE A 53 3.99 5.70 -6.05
C PHE A 53 2.56 5.82 -5.52
N HIS A 54 1.61 5.42 -6.34
CA HIS A 54 0.28 5.04 -5.87
C HIS A 54 0.30 3.58 -5.44
N VAL A 55 -0.18 3.33 -4.22
CA VAL A 55 -0.09 2.04 -3.53
C VAL A 55 -1.51 1.53 -3.24
N TYR A 56 -1.85 0.36 -3.78
CA TYR A 56 -3.19 -0.21 -3.71
C TYR A 56 -3.20 -1.50 -2.90
N PRO A 57 -3.94 -1.54 -1.78
CA PRO A 57 -4.37 -2.78 -1.18
C PRO A 57 -5.27 -3.56 -2.13
N GLY A 58 -5.07 -4.87 -2.18
CA GLY A 58 -5.93 -5.78 -2.92
C GLY A 58 -6.12 -7.11 -2.20
N VAL A 59 -7.28 -7.71 -2.38
CA VAL A 59 -7.59 -9.04 -1.87
C VAL A 59 -8.16 -9.89 -2.98
N HIS A 60 -7.49 -10.99 -3.31
CA HIS A 60 -7.97 -11.91 -4.32
C HIS A 60 -9.32 -12.50 -3.90
N PRO A 61 -10.38 -12.35 -4.72
CA PRO A 61 -11.76 -12.67 -4.31
C PRO A 61 -11.97 -14.17 -4.01
N GLU A 62 -11.21 -15.04 -4.68
CA GLU A 62 -11.34 -16.49 -4.50
C GLU A 62 -10.43 -17.08 -3.42
N THR A 63 -9.20 -16.58 -3.29
CA THR A 63 -8.18 -17.18 -2.43
C THR A 63 -7.98 -16.42 -1.12
N ASN A 64 -8.54 -15.21 -0.99
CA ASN A 64 -8.27 -14.24 0.06
C ASN A 64 -6.78 -13.87 0.20
N ALA A 65 -5.96 -14.19 -0.80
CA ALA A 65 -4.57 -13.74 -0.83
C ALA A 65 -4.54 -12.22 -0.89
N CYS A 66 -3.81 -11.61 0.03
CA CYS A 66 -3.71 -10.16 0.14
C CYS A 66 -2.45 -9.67 -0.56
N TYR A 67 -2.57 -8.55 -1.25
CA TYR A 67 -1.51 -7.96 -2.06
C TYR A 67 -1.43 -6.45 -1.79
N ILE A 68 -0.24 -5.91 -2.03
CA ILE A 68 -0.01 -4.49 -2.27
C ILE A 68 0.46 -4.34 -3.72
N PHE A 69 -0.19 -3.47 -4.49
CA PHE A 69 0.22 -3.12 -5.84
C PHE A 69 0.79 -1.70 -5.84
N LEU A 70 1.97 -1.50 -6.41
CA LEU A 70 2.58 -0.18 -6.55
C LEU A 70 2.68 0.17 -8.04
N ILE A 71 2.33 1.40 -8.38
CA ILE A 71 2.51 1.97 -9.71
C ILE A 71 2.97 3.42 -9.56
N SER A 72 3.87 3.89 -10.41
CA SER A 72 4.27 5.29 -10.35
C SER A 72 3.12 6.20 -10.77
N GLU A 73 2.97 7.33 -10.10
CA GLU A 73 1.88 8.30 -10.34
C GLU A 73 1.76 8.69 -11.82
N ASP A 74 2.90 8.87 -12.50
CA ASP A 74 2.93 9.25 -13.92
C ASP A 74 2.42 8.15 -14.86
N LYS A 75 2.43 6.88 -14.41
CA LYS A 75 1.92 5.71 -15.16
C LYS A 75 0.54 5.27 -14.69
N ASP A 76 0.06 5.76 -13.54
CA ASP A 76 -1.29 5.49 -13.05
C ASP A 76 -2.34 6.36 -13.77
N LYS A 77 -2.49 6.07 -15.06
CA LYS A 77 -3.42 6.72 -15.98
C LYS A 77 -3.72 5.78 -17.13
N LYS A 78 -4.70 6.14 -17.96
CA LYS A 78 -4.97 5.40 -19.19
C LYS A 78 -3.69 5.35 -20.04
N GLN A 79 -3.26 4.14 -20.35
CA GLN A 79 -2.13 3.86 -21.24
C GLN A 79 -2.63 3.53 -22.64
N ASP A 80 -1.73 3.65 -23.62
CA ASP A 80 -2.01 3.27 -25.00
C ASP A 80 -2.15 1.75 -25.15
N SER A 81 -1.48 0.98 -24.30
CA SER A 81 -1.66 -0.48 -24.22
C SER A 81 -1.86 -0.99 -22.78
N LYS A 82 -2.62 -2.08 -22.65
CA LYS A 82 -2.78 -2.81 -21.36
C LYS A 82 -1.46 -3.38 -20.85
N LYS A 83 -0.54 -3.70 -21.75
CA LYS A 83 0.77 -4.25 -21.40
C LYS A 83 1.65 -3.21 -20.70
N GLU A 84 1.67 -1.98 -21.18
CA GLU A 84 2.42 -0.89 -20.54
C GLU A 84 1.91 -0.61 -19.13
N LEU A 85 0.58 -0.61 -18.94
CA LEU A 85 -0.01 -0.47 -17.61
C LEU A 85 0.38 -1.64 -16.70
N TYR A 86 0.31 -2.87 -17.22
CA TYR A 86 0.68 -4.07 -16.48
C TYR A 86 2.15 -4.08 -16.04
N ASP A 87 3.07 -3.79 -16.96
CA ASP A 87 4.51 -3.78 -16.70
C ASP A 87 4.93 -2.68 -15.72
N ALA A 88 4.12 -1.62 -15.58
CA ALA A 88 4.33 -0.56 -14.61
C ALA A 88 3.91 -0.94 -13.17
N ILE A 89 3.16 -2.04 -12.99
CA ILE A 89 2.65 -2.47 -11.68
C ILE A 89 3.61 -3.45 -11.02
N ILE A 90 4.11 -3.07 -9.85
CA ILE A 90 4.86 -3.95 -8.95
C ILE A 90 3.86 -4.65 -8.03
N GLN A 91 3.86 -5.99 -8.05
CA GLN A 91 2.94 -6.80 -7.25
C GLN A 91 3.66 -7.38 -6.01
N CYS A 92 3.15 -7.08 -4.83
CA CYS A 92 3.77 -7.48 -3.56
C CYS A 92 2.78 -8.36 -2.77
N PRO A 93 2.94 -9.70 -2.77
CA PRO A 93 2.12 -10.57 -1.94
C PRO A 93 2.41 -10.36 -0.45
N LEU A 94 1.36 -10.28 0.38
CA LEU A 94 1.48 -10.23 1.83
C LEU A 94 1.66 -11.67 2.36
N GLY A 95 2.76 -11.93 3.06
CA GLY A 95 3.10 -13.28 3.55
C GLY A 95 4.60 -13.52 3.80
N GLN A 96 5.45 -12.51 3.58
CA GLN A 96 6.86 -12.53 3.99
C GLN A 96 7.04 -11.63 5.21
N LEU A 97 7.52 -12.24 6.30
CA LEU A 97 8.05 -11.54 7.45
C LEU A 97 9.50 -11.15 7.14
N SER A 98 9.82 -9.88 7.27
CA SER A 98 11.18 -9.45 7.56
C SER A 98 11.14 -8.65 8.86
N ASN A 99 11.96 -9.09 9.81
CA ASN A 99 12.20 -8.35 11.04
C ASN A 99 13.26 -7.31 10.71
N THR A 100 12.99 -6.03 10.92
CA THR A 100 13.88 -5.02 11.54
C THR A 100 13.46 -3.62 11.06
N PRO A 101 13.39 -2.60 11.94
CA PRO A 101 12.90 -1.27 11.58
C PRO A 101 14.08 -0.23 11.59
N PRO A 102 14.35 0.44 10.46
CA PRO A 102 15.09 1.77 10.31
C PRO A 102 14.92 3.16 9.50
N ASP A 103 15.59 4.29 9.82
CA ASP A 103 15.07 5.70 10.00
C ASP A 103 15.42 6.98 9.16
N THR A 104 14.44 7.89 8.95
CA THR A 104 14.50 9.39 8.99
C THR A 104 13.12 9.97 9.39
N ILE A 105 12.52 9.32 10.37
CA ILE A 105 11.93 9.98 11.52
C ILE A 105 13.03 9.86 12.60
N PRO A 106 12.79 9.79 13.91
CA PRO A 106 13.73 9.09 14.82
C PRO A 106 13.41 7.59 14.90
N GLU A 107 14.41 6.71 15.06
CA GLU A 107 14.19 5.25 14.97
C GLU A 107 13.15 4.81 15.99
N LYS A 108 13.24 5.43 17.17
CA LYS A 108 12.28 5.33 18.26
C LYS A 108 10.86 5.72 17.84
N GLU A 109 10.69 6.78 17.06
CA GLU A 109 9.39 7.23 16.55
C GLU A 109 8.83 6.26 15.52
N ALA A 110 9.62 5.80 14.55
CA ALA A 110 9.17 4.81 13.59
C ALA A 110 8.82 3.46 14.22
N LEU A 111 9.67 2.98 15.14
CA LEU A 111 9.41 1.83 15.98
C LEU A 111 8.10 1.99 16.74
N HIS A 112 7.88 3.16 17.34
CA HIS A 112 6.65 3.46 18.04
C HIS A 112 5.42 3.33 17.13
N ARG A 113 5.48 3.86 15.90
CA ARG A 113 4.37 3.79 14.94
C ARG A 113 4.10 2.35 14.45
N ILE A 114 5.16 1.59 14.17
CA ILE A 114 5.07 0.17 13.78
C ILE A 114 4.51 -0.68 14.93
N GLU A 115 5.00 -0.48 16.16
CA GLU A 115 4.47 -1.14 17.35
C GLU A 115 3.02 -0.75 17.63
N SER A 116 2.67 0.52 17.39
CA SER A 116 1.30 1.01 17.54
C SER A 116 0.37 0.28 16.57
N TRP A 117 0.78 0.03 15.33
CA TRP A 117 0.03 -0.85 14.42
C TRP A 117 -0.12 -2.27 14.96
N ALA A 118 0.99 -2.88 15.38
CA ALA A 118 0.97 -4.26 15.91
C ALA A 118 0.03 -4.42 17.11
N LYS A 119 -0.06 -3.40 17.98
CA LYS A 119 -0.89 -3.41 19.19
C LYS A 119 -2.33 -2.97 18.93
N ASN A 120 -2.54 -1.94 18.10
CA ASN A 120 -3.79 -1.19 18.07
C ASN A 120 -4.58 -1.30 16.75
N ARG A 121 -4.04 -1.89 15.68
CA ARG A 121 -4.67 -1.85 14.32
C ARG A 121 -6.14 -2.29 14.28
N LEU A 122 -6.56 -3.27 15.08
CA LEU A 122 -7.93 -3.77 15.06
C LEU A 122 -8.90 -2.84 15.79
N ASP A 123 -8.48 -2.22 16.89
CA ASP A 123 -9.31 -1.26 17.62
C ASP A 123 -9.36 0.07 16.90
N TRP A 124 -8.22 0.53 16.37
CA TRP A 124 -8.16 1.64 15.43
C TRP A 124 -9.12 1.42 14.25
N ALA A 125 -9.10 0.24 13.63
CA ALA A 125 -9.98 -0.07 12.49
C ALA A 125 -11.46 0.03 12.85
N LYS A 126 -11.89 -0.45 14.03
CA LYS A 126 -13.30 -0.33 14.47
C LYS A 126 -13.75 1.12 14.58
N ILE A 127 -12.88 2.00 15.05
CA ILE A 127 -13.16 3.43 15.21
C ILE A 127 -13.12 4.12 13.84
N GLN A 128 -12.07 3.86 13.07
CA GLN A 128 -11.84 4.42 11.74
C GLN A 128 -12.99 4.11 10.78
N MET A 129 -13.49 2.88 10.77
CA MET A 129 -14.61 2.46 9.91
C MET A 129 -15.94 3.15 10.23
N LYS A 130 -16.12 3.65 11.46
CA LYS A 130 -17.32 4.40 11.88
C LYS A 130 -17.20 5.90 11.66
N SER A 131 -16.00 6.38 11.33
CA SER A 131 -15.77 7.79 11.04
C SER A 131 -16.29 8.17 9.65
N ALA A 132 -16.51 9.46 9.42
CA ALA A 132 -16.87 9.99 8.10
C ALA A 132 -15.80 9.69 7.02
N THR A 133 -14.57 9.51 7.47
CA THR A 133 -13.35 9.24 6.69
C THR A 133 -13.31 7.78 6.21
N GLY A 134 -13.78 6.82 7.01
CA GLY A 134 -13.81 5.40 6.66
C GLY A 134 -12.41 4.79 6.49
N MET A 135 -12.34 3.55 5.98
CA MET A 135 -11.08 2.84 5.76
C MET A 135 -10.41 3.26 4.44
N PHE A 136 -9.08 3.35 4.40
CA PHE A 136 -8.31 3.75 3.22
C PHE A 136 -8.58 2.84 2.00
N MET A 137 -8.57 3.42 0.81
CA MET A 137 -8.64 2.71 -0.48
C MET A 137 -7.26 2.51 -1.09
N ALA A 138 -6.35 3.46 -0.92
CA ALA A 138 -4.99 3.48 -1.47
C ALA A 138 -4.06 4.32 -0.56
N TYR A 139 -2.77 4.41 -0.91
CA TYR A 139 -1.82 5.36 -0.35
C TYR A 139 -1.05 6.08 -1.46
N ASN A 140 -0.66 7.33 -1.21
CA ASN A 140 0.36 8.03 -1.95
C ASN A 140 1.70 7.95 -1.20
N MET A 141 2.72 7.38 -1.83
CA MET A 141 4.05 7.20 -1.27
C MET A 141 5.09 7.96 -2.11
N PRO A 142 5.63 9.09 -1.64
CA PRO A 142 6.74 9.76 -2.30
C PRO A 142 7.93 8.81 -2.52
N ALA A 143 8.56 8.92 -3.69
CA ALA A 143 9.55 7.98 -4.17
C ALA A 143 10.94 8.62 -4.37
N SER A 144 11.13 9.84 -3.85
CA SER A 144 12.40 10.60 -3.95
C SER A 144 13.60 9.85 -3.35
N TYR A 145 13.35 8.90 -2.45
CA TYR A 145 14.36 8.07 -1.81
C TYR A 145 14.52 6.68 -2.43
N VAL A 146 13.63 6.28 -3.34
CA VAL A 146 13.63 4.94 -3.94
C VAL A 146 14.63 4.89 -5.07
N GLN A 147 15.70 4.13 -4.87
CA GLN A 147 16.73 3.87 -5.86
C GLN A 147 16.37 2.66 -6.73
N THR A 148 16.81 2.70 -7.98
CA THR A 148 16.67 1.59 -8.92
C THR A 148 17.55 0.42 -8.49
N ASP A 149 17.04 -0.79 -8.65
CA ASP A 149 17.68 -2.06 -8.28
C ASP A 149 18.01 -2.24 -6.79
N VAL A 150 17.44 -1.38 -5.94
CA VAL A 150 17.47 -1.51 -4.49
C VAL A 150 16.13 -2.07 -4.00
N LYS A 151 16.19 -3.06 -3.12
CA LYS A 151 15.00 -3.62 -2.46
C LYS A 151 14.64 -2.77 -1.25
N TYR A 152 13.35 -2.55 -1.07
CA TYR A 152 12.80 -1.85 0.07
C TYR A 152 11.73 -2.69 0.77
N GLU A 153 11.66 -2.61 2.08
CA GLU A 153 10.56 -3.11 2.89
C GLU A 153 9.71 -1.96 3.41
N THR A 154 8.40 -2.07 3.30
CA THR A 154 7.44 -1.09 3.80
C THR A 154 6.54 -1.72 4.84
N PHE A 155 6.55 -1.15 6.03
CA PHE A 155 5.74 -1.57 7.17
C PHE A 155 4.44 -0.77 7.24
N PHE A 156 3.33 -1.44 7.58
CA PHE A 156 2.13 -0.75 8.02
C PHE A 156 2.33 -0.18 9.43
N ALA A 157 1.87 1.05 9.63
CA ALA A 157 2.10 1.79 10.86
C ALA A 157 0.87 2.62 11.26
N LEU A 158 0.82 3.05 12.53
CA LEU A 158 -0.12 4.05 13.01
C LEU A 158 0.64 5.28 13.50
N LYS A 159 0.36 6.43 12.90
CA LYS A 159 0.91 7.73 13.28
C LYS A 159 -0.08 8.50 14.14
N ASP A 160 0.39 9.10 15.22
CA ASP A 160 -0.45 9.95 16.06
C ASP A 160 -0.90 11.21 15.30
N LYS A 161 -2.18 11.56 15.43
CA LYS A 161 -2.82 12.74 14.84
C LYS A 161 -3.99 13.15 15.71
N GLU A 162 -3.85 14.25 16.45
CA GLU A 162 -4.81 14.70 17.46
C GLU A 162 -6.24 14.90 16.93
N ASP A 163 -6.40 15.29 15.66
CA ASP A 163 -7.73 15.52 15.06
C ASP A 163 -8.35 14.24 14.44
N ALA A 164 -7.69 13.09 14.55
CA ALA A 164 -8.22 11.83 14.02
C ALA A 164 -9.18 11.16 15.02
N PRO A 165 -10.18 10.38 14.56
CA PRO A 165 -11.16 9.71 15.43
C PRO A 165 -10.60 8.84 16.58
N ASP A 166 -9.42 8.23 16.39
CA ASP A 166 -8.68 7.44 17.42
C ASP A 166 -7.38 8.14 17.86
N ASN A 167 -7.23 9.45 17.57
CA ASN A 167 -5.96 10.17 17.64
C ASN A 167 -4.82 9.53 16.82
N ARG A 168 -5.16 8.67 15.86
CA ARG A 168 -4.21 7.94 15.00
C ARG A 168 -4.71 7.83 13.58
N VAL A 169 -3.77 7.80 12.64
CA VAL A 169 -4.02 7.56 11.22
C VAL A 169 -3.13 6.45 10.68
N ALA A 170 -3.60 5.76 9.65
CA ALA A 170 -2.79 4.79 8.92
C ALA A 170 -1.60 5.49 8.26
N ASP A 171 -0.46 4.82 8.32
CA ASP A 171 0.82 5.29 7.80
C ASP A 171 1.59 4.10 7.21
N LEU A 172 2.57 4.40 6.36
CA LEU A 172 3.52 3.41 5.86
C LEU A 172 4.94 3.91 6.13
N VAL A 173 5.79 3.00 6.60
CA VAL A 173 7.18 3.30 6.95
C VAL A 173 8.07 2.43 6.08
N THR A 174 8.85 3.04 5.17
CA THR A 174 9.64 2.32 4.15
C THR A 174 11.13 2.35 4.44
N VAL A 175 11.85 1.26 4.16
CA VAL A 175 13.28 1.06 4.47
C VAL A 175 14.02 0.30 3.41
N GLU A 176 15.32 0.50 3.28
CA GLU A 176 16.15 -0.40 2.45
C GLU A 176 16.21 -1.81 3.08
N TYR A 177 15.93 -2.82 2.28
CA TYR A 177 15.87 -4.22 2.67
C TYR A 177 17.29 -4.74 2.98
N GLU A 178 17.48 -5.38 4.13
CA GLU A 178 18.75 -6.00 4.57
C GLU A 178 19.99 -5.08 4.66
N ALA A 179 19.86 -3.76 4.53
CA ALA A 179 21.00 -2.84 4.63
C ALA A 179 21.66 -2.81 6.04
N VAL A 180 22.98 -2.55 6.08
CA VAL A 180 23.78 -2.49 7.33
C VAL A 180 23.56 -1.19 8.10
N HIS A 181 23.38 -0.08 7.38
CA HIS A 181 22.93 1.21 7.90
C HIS A 181 21.67 1.57 7.14
N LYS A 182 20.64 2.00 7.83
CA LYS A 182 19.30 1.94 7.26
C LYS A 182 18.52 3.24 7.50
N VAL A 183 17.63 3.61 6.56
CA VAL A 183 16.89 4.89 6.50
C VAL A 183 15.37 4.67 6.32
N PHE A 184 14.49 5.41 7.04
CA PHE A 184 12.99 5.32 7.09
C PHE A 184 12.46 6.58 6.44
N TYR A 185 11.33 6.48 5.77
CA TYR A 185 10.72 7.65 5.14
C TYR A 185 9.28 7.83 5.64
N ASP A 186 9.01 8.97 6.31
CA ASP A 186 7.70 9.41 6.79
C ASP A 186 7.06 10.34 5.77
N VAL A 187 6.43 9.76 4.76
CA VAL A 187 5.90 10.56 3.65
C VAL A 187 4.56 10.08 3.11
N VAL A 188 3.99 9.02 3.69
CA VAL A 188 2.85 8.32 3.10
C VAL A 188 1.52 8.90 3.58
N ARG A 189 0.59 9.05 2.64
CA ARG A 189 -0.75 9.59 2.90
C ARG A 189 -1.82 8.63 2.38
N PRO A 190 -2.73 8.12 3.22
CA PRO A 190 -3.82 7.27 2.76
C PRO A 190 -4.86 8.07 1.96
N VAL A 191 -5.57 7.41 1.06
CA VAL A 191 -6.64 8.00 0.23
C VAL A 191 -7.84 7.07 0.21
N PRO A 192 -9.09 7.54 0.36
CA PRO A 192 -9.54 8.80 0.96
C PRO A 192 -9.57 8.72 2.50
N PRO A 193 -9.75 9.86 3.20
CA PRO A 193 -9.66 11.25 2.77
C PRO A 193 -8.35 11.90 3.26
N PHE A 194 -7.63 12.50 2.32
CA PHE A 194 -6.60 13.50 2.60
C PHE A 194 -6.69 14.57 1.51
N ASP A 195 -6.55 15.85 1.89
CA ASP A 195 -6.66 17.01 0.98
C ASP A 195 -5.49 17.14 -0.01
N PHE A 196 -4.62 16.14 -0.10
CA PHE A 196 -3.40 16.18 -0.90
C PHE A 196 -3.63 15.91 -2.38
N ALA A 197 -4.49 14.93 -2.71
CA ALA A 197 -4.81 14.58 -4.09
C ALA A 197 -6.26 14.07 -4.17
N PRO A 198 -7.03 14.47 -5.20
CA PRO A 198 -8.38 13.96 -5.40
C PRO A 198 -8.34 12.47 -5.77
N MET A 199 -9.41 11.73 -5.44
CA MET A 199 -9.54 10.30 -5.80
C MET A 199 -9.38 10.05 -7.32
N SER A 200 -9.71 11.04 -8.15
CA SER A 200 -9.52 10.98 -9.61
C SER A 200 -8.07 10.88 -10.07
N SER A 201 -7.10 11.18 -9.19
CA SER A 201 -5.67 10.96 -9.47
C SER A 201 -5.26 9.49 -9.41
N PHE A 202 -6.11 8.62 -8.85
CA PHE A 202 -5.82 7.19 -8.67
C PHE A 202 -6.55 6.38 -9.73
N TYR A 203 -5.96 6.28 -10.92
CA TYR A 203 -6.61 5.66 -12.07
C TYR A 203 -7.04 4.23 -11.75
N LEU A 204 -6.19 3.39 -11.13
CA LEU A 204 -6.52 2.01 -10.76
C LEU A 204 -7.77 1.83 -9.86
N LEU A 205 -8.26 2.87 -9.15
CA LEU A 205 -9.53 2.79 -8.40
C LEU A 205 -10.76 2.81 -9.32
N THR A 206 -10.65 3.38 -10.52
CA THR A 206 -11.81 3.58 -11.41
C THR A 206 -12.24 2.30 -12.13
N GLY A 207 -11.39 1.27 -12.16
CA GLY A 207 -11.77 -0.06 -12.66
C GLY A 207 -12.11 -0.17 -14.15
N ASP A 208 -12.02 0.92 -14.92
CA ASP A 208 -12.47 1.03 -16.32
C ASP A 208 -11.38 0.70 -17.36
N PHE A 209 -10.37 -0.07 -16.98
CA PHE A 209 -9.24 -0.46 -17.85
C PHE A 209 -9.60 -1.53 -18.89
N LEU A 210 -10.80 -2.10 -18.76
CA LEU A 210 -11.32 -3.19 -19.58
C LEU A 210 -12.43 -2.73 -20.53
N GLY A 211 -12.40 -1.47 -20.96
CA GLY A 211 -13.13 -1.07 -22.17
C GLY A 211 -12.86 -2.11 -23.26
N SER A 212 -13.94 -2.73 -23.74
CA SER A 212 -13.92 -3.77 -24.75
C SER A 212 -13.17 -3.28 -25.98
N GLU A 213 -12.00 -3.86 -26.24
CA GLU A 213 -11.47 -3.88 -27.60
C GLU A 213 -12.26 -4.97 -28.33
N ASN A 214 -13.11 -4.52 -29.27
CA ASN A 214 -13.59 -5.37 -30.36
C ASN A 214 -12.41 -5.76 -31.26
#